data_AF-A0A2V1ATP1-F1
#
_entry.id   AF-A0A2V1ATP1-F1
#
_cell.length_a   1.000
_cell.length_b   1.000
_cell.length_c   1.000
_cell.angle_alpha   90.00
_cell.angle_beta   90.00
_cell.angle_gamma   90.00
#
_symmetry.space_group_name_H-M   'P 1'
#
loop_
_entity.id
_entity.type
_entity.pdbx_description
1 polymer ?
#
loop_
_entity_poly.entity_id
_entity_poly.type
_entity_poly.pdbx_seq_one_letter_code
_entity_poly.pdbx_strand_id
1 'polypeptide(L)'
;METEVPKRGERVKKLLQQHVKKDVAISNPVQEAYEKKLSKDIDRTSKFLHQAKQALEKLEGEPVNEHESWTDETRRKAHTLALYEMYQKLPYTVMKNDSLGTATAAYITGKAVVQQTEATEELKKGNVELQQELNVLKTTLADYKTMSMLLEKRIAGHPGRVKAMEQKLHNAQHVDDELSEKTEHVREATASIKKVEDKLQQHMARVVTKLHAMLDWENTGMVDEDTFKMKIKHSMQLLQQLVSRLVQDPEKWVPVSSGSPEEQVVQLMHRNNLIEINSTGEFSIRLRNYGAEF
;
A
#
# COMPACT_ATOMS: atom_id res chain seq x y z
N MET A 1 57.74 49.76 -4.43
CA MET A 1 57.25 48.47 -4.94
C MET A 1 57.36 47.48 -3.79
N GLU A 2 56.29 47.34 -3.02
CA GLU A 2 56.25 46.44 -1.86
C GLU A 2 55.95 45.02 -2.35
N THR A 3 56.88 44.10 -2.08
CA THR A 3 56.71 42.67 -2.35
C THR A 3 55.94 42.04 -1.21
N GLU A 4 54.66 41.76 -1.44
CA GLU A 4 53.81 41.04 -0.49
C GLU A 4 54.39 39.65 -0.18
N VAL A 5 54.61 39.40 1.11
CA VAL A 5 55.05 38.10 1.63
C VAL A 5 53.85 37.15 1.57
N PRO A 6 53.93 36.00 0.86
CA PRO A 6 52.77 35.13 0.68
C PRO A 6 52.35 34.50 2.02
N LYS A 7 51.06 34.59 2.31
CA LYS A 7 50.44 34.06 3.55
C LYS A 7 50.70 32.56 3.65
N ARG A 8 50.92 32.05 4.87
CA ARG A 8 51.26 30.64 5.17
C ARG A 8 50.32 29.62 4.48
N GLY A 9 49.05 29.97 4.32
CA GLY A 9 48.05 29.16 3.60
C GLY A 9 48.34 28.99 2.11
N GLU A 10 48.88 30.00 1.43
CA GLU A 10 49.25 29.93 0.01
C GLU A 10 50.51 29.09 -0.20
N ARG A 11 51.47 29.12 0.73
CA ARG A 11 52.62 28.20 0.72
C ARG A 11 52.19 26.75 0.85
N VAL A 12 51.25 26.43 1.74
CA VAL A 12 50.71 25.07 1.92
C VAL A 12 49.93 24.64 0.68
N LYS A 13 49.11 25.53 0.12
CA LYS A 13 48.35 25.26 -1.12
C LYS A 13 49.28 25.02 -2.32
N LYS A 14 50.39 25.77 -2.41
CA LYS A 14 51.41 25.63 -3.45
C LYS A 14 52.26 24.36 -3.27
N LEU A 15 52.55 23.96 -2.03
CA LEU A 15 53.22 22.69 -1.71
C LEU A 15 52.33 21.48 -2.05
N LEU A 16 51.04 21.55 -1.72
CA LEU A 16 50.06 20.52 -2.08
C LEU A 16 49.84 20.46 -3.61
N GLN A 17 49.76 21.61 -4.28
CA GLN A 17 49.67 21.67 -5.75
C GLN A 17 50.96 21.20 -6.46
N GLN A 18 52.14 21.42 -5.87
CA GLN A 18 53.39 20.85 -6.40
C GLN A 18 53.48 19.32 -6.25
N HIS A 19 52.80 18.73 -5.27
CA HIS A 19 52.68 17.27 -5.11
C HIS A 19 51.56 16.65 -5.95
N VAL A 20 50.62 17.45 -6.45
CA VAL A 20 49.55 17.02 -7.38
C VAL A 20 49.89 17.47 -8.80
N LYS A 21 51.16 17.28 -9.22
CA LYS A 21 51.47 17.24 -10.64
C LYS A 21 50.96 15.91 -11.21
N LYS A 22 49.95 16.04 -12.06
CA LYS A 22 49.48 15.05 -13.04
C LYS A 22 50.66 14.29 -13.67
N ASP A 23 50.48 12.98 -13.81
CA ASP A 23 51.28 12.07 -14.62
C ASP A 23 52.73 11.85 -14.19
N VAL A 24 52.95 11.46 -12.94
CA VAL A 24 54.12 10.66 -12.56
C VAL A 24 53.74 9.19 -12.60
N ALA A 25 53.50 8.68 -13.81
CA ALA A 25 53.74 7.27 -14.14
C ALA A 25 55.25 7.02 -14.26
N ILE A 26 56.05 7.57 -13.34
CA ILE A 26 57.38 7.07 -13.04
C ILE A 26 57.10 6.03 -11.97
N SER A 27 56.96 4.79 -12.40
CA SER A 27 56.94 3.66 -11.50
C SER A 27 58.08 3.82 -10.50
N ASN A 28 57.73 4.16 -9.25
CA ASN A 28 58.72 4.21 -8.21
C ASN A 28 59.18 2.77 -8.02
N PRO A 29 60.47 2.44 -8.19
CA PRO A 29 60.96 1.06 -8.09
C PRO A 29 60.59 0.42 -6.74
N VAL A 30 60.37 1.23 -5.70
CA VAL A 30 59.88 0.78 -4.39
C VAL A 30 58.40 0.38 -4.42
N GLN A 31 57.54 1.14 -5.12
CA GLN A 31 56.13 0.80 -5.29
C GLN A 31 55.97 -0.44 -6.17
N GLU A 32 56.73 -0.53 -7.24
CA GLU A 32 56.74 -1.69 -8.13
C GLU A 32 57.21 -2.97 -7.42
N ALA A 33 58.24 -2.86 -6.58
CA ALA A 33 58.70 -3.96 -5.74
C ALA A 33 57.67 -4.35 -4.66
N TYR A 34 56.98 -3.36 -4.10
CA TYR A 34 55.89 -3.58 -3.15
C TYR A 34 54.70 -4.28 -3.80
N GLU A 35 54.26 -3.86 -4.99
CA GLU A 35 53.18 -4.50 -5.74
C GLU A 35 53.51 -5.95 -6.11
N LYS A 36 54.72 -6.20 -6.63
CA LYS A 36 55.20 -7.56 -6.94
C LYS A 36 55.30 -8.45 -5.69
N LYS A 37 55.53 -7.86 -4.52
CA LYS A 37 55.58 -8.59 -3.25
C LYS A 37 54.17 -8.88 -2.74
N LEU A 38 53.29 -7.90 -2.78
CA LEU A 38 51.89 -8.03 -2.38
C LEU A 38 51.16 -9.06 -3.26
N SER A 39 51.40 -9.07 -4.57
CA SER A 39 50.83 -10.08 -5.47
C SER A 39 51.28 -11.50 -5.09
N LYS A 40 52.57 -11.69 -4.78
CA LYS A 40 53.09 -12.98 -4.30
C LYS A 40 52.50 -13.39 -2.94
N ASP A 41 52.32 -12.44 -2.02
CA ASP A 41 51.67 -12.69 -0.72
C ASP A 41 50.19 -13.10 -0.92
N ILE A 42 49.47 -12.43 -1.84
CA ILE A 42 48.09 -12.77 -2.23
C ILE A 42 48.01 -14.16 -2.86
N ASP A 43 48.90 -14.49 -3.80
CA ASP A 43 48.92 -15.79 -4.45
C ASP A 43 49.22 -16.91 -3.45
N ARG A 44 50.17 -16.68 -2.54
CA ARG A 44 50.50 -17.63 -1.48
C ARG A 44 49.31 -17.87 -0.55
N THR A 45 48.68 -16.80 -0.06
CA THR A 45 47.50 -16.91 0.83
C THR A 45 46.31 -17.54 0.12
N SER A 46 46.11 -17.26 -1.16
CA SER A 46 45.08 -17.90 -1.99
C SER A 46 45.33 -19.41 -2.14
N LYS A 47 46.59 -19.83 -2.31
CA LYS A 47 46.96 -21.26 -2.34
C LYS A 47 46.71 -21.95 -1.01
N PHE A 48 47.07 -21.31 0.12
CA PHE A 48 46.77 -21.86 1.44
C PHE A 48 45.27 -22.00 1.66
N LEU A 49 44.49 -21.00 1.25
CA LEU A 49 43.03 -21.05 1.34
C LEU A 49 42.45 -22.17 0.46
N HIS A 50 42.99 -22.37 -0.74
CA HIS A 50 42.56 -23.45 -1.62
C HIS A 50 42.89 -24.84 -1.04
N GLN A 51 44.10 -25.01 -0.50
CA GLN A 51 44.51 -26.24 0.18
C GLN A 51 43.67 -26.51 1.42
N ALA A 52 43.36 -25.48 2.21
CA ALA A 52 42.50 -25.60 3.38
C ALA A 52 41.07 -26.02 2.98
N LYS A 53 40.51 -25.43 1.91
CA LYS A 53 39.20 -25.84 1.38
C LYS A 53 39.20 -27.29 0.91
N GLN A 54 40.21 -27.70 0.15
CA GLN A 54 40.34 -29.09 -0.28
C GLN A 54 40.51 -30.06 0.89
N ALA A 55 41.22 -29.66 1.95
CA ALA A 55 41.36 -30.48 3.15
C ALA A 55 40.02 -30.60 3.91
N LEU A 56 39.26 -29.51 4.01
CA LEU A 56 37.91 -29.53 4.60
C LEU A 56 36.97 -30.42 3.79
N GLU A 57 36.95 -30.30 2.46
CA GLU A 57 36.12 -31.15 1.59
C GLU A 57 36.47 -32.64 1.75
N LYS A 58 37.76 -32.98 1.92
CA LYS A 58 38.19 -34.35 2.21
C LYS A 58 37.74 -34.83 3.60
N LEU A 59 37.85 -33.97 4.61
CA LEU A 59 37.40 -34.28 5.98
C LEU A 59 35.88 -34.45 6.08
N GLU A 60 35.12 -33.69 5.29
CA GLU A 60 33.65 -33.79 5.21
C GLU A 60 33.20 -35.02 4.40
N GLY A 61 34.02 -35.45 3.43
CA GLY A 61 33.76 -36.63 2.59
C GLY A 61 34.26 -37.96 3.18
N GLU A 62 35.13 -37.93 4.19
CA GLU A 62 35.46 -39.13 4.97
C GLU A 62 34.25 -39.53 5.82
N PRO A 63 33.87 -40.82 5.85
CA PRO A 63 32.85 -41.27 6.77
C PRO A 63 33.33 -40.92 8.17
N VAL A 64 32.63 -40.00 8.83
CA VAL A 64 32.84 -39.71 10.24
C VAL A 64 32.77 -41.08 10.90
N ASN A 65 33.91 -41.56 11.43
CA ASN A 65 33.92 -42.69 12.34
C ASN A 65 33.22 -42.18 13.59
N GLU A 66 31.89 -42.05 13.51
CA GLU A 66 31.04 -41.87 14.65
C GLU A 66 31.33 -43.10 15.48
N HIS A 67 32.05 -42.91 16.59
CA HIS A 67 32.10 -43.94 17.60
C HIS A 67 30.65 -44.32 17.86
N GLU A 68 30.24 -45.54 17.48
CA GLU A 68 28.86 -46.03 17.55
C GLU A 68 28.24 -45.89 18.96
N SER A 69 29.06 -45.54 19.96
CA SER A 69 28.73 -45.28 21.35
C SER A 69 28.48 -43.82 21.75
N TRP A 70 28.60 -42.84 20.84
CA TRP A 70 28.44 -41.41 21.18
C TRP A 70 26.99 -40.93 21.08
N THR A 71 26.42 -40.50 22.20
CA THR A 71 25.14 -39.80 22.23
C THR A 71 25.26 -38.35 21.72
N ASP A 72 24.16 -37.77 21.23
CA ASP A 72 24.11 -36.37 20.77
C ASP A 72 24.62 -35.36 21.80
N GLU A 73 24.34 -35.59 23.08
CA GLU A 73 24.81 -34.73 24.17
C GLU A 73 26.34 -34.80 24.32
N THR A 74 26.91 -35.99 24.18
CA THR A 74 28.36 -36.22 24.21
C THR A 74 29.04 -35.55 23.02
N ARG A 75 28.42 -35.62 21.84
CA ARG A 75 28.88 -34.94 20.61
C ARG A 75 28.92 -33.42 20.77
N ARG A 76 27.88 -32.82 21.36
CA ARG A 76 27.83 -31.38 21.64
C ARG A 76 28.90 -30.94 22.64
N LYS A 77 29.10 -31.71 23.71
CA LYS A 77 30.16 -31.45 24.70
C LYS A 77 31.55 -31.54 24.06
N ALA A 78 31.80 -32.59 23.26
CA ALA A 78 33.06 -32.74 22.52
C ALA A 78 33.31 -31.59 21.53
N HIS A 79 32.30 -31.17 20.77
CA HIS A 79 32.41 -30.03 19.86
C HIS A 79 32.69 -28.73 20.61
N THR A 80 32.06 -28.52 21.77
CA THR A 80 32.29 -27.33 22.61
C THR A 80 33.71 -27.30 23.17
N LEU A 81 34.23 -28.47 23.61
CA LEU A 81 35.62 -28.60 24.05
C LEU A 81 36.60 -28.37 22.91
N ALA A 82 36.35 -28.93 21.72
CA ALA A 82 37.17 -28.73 20.54
C ALA A 82 37.19 -27.25 20.11
N LEU A 83 36.04 -26.57 20.11
CA LEU A 83 35.97 -25.13 19.86
C LEU A 83 36.79 -24.35 20.88
N TYR A 84 36.64 -24.64 22.18
CA TYR A 84 37.40 -23.97 23.23
C TYR A 84 38.92 -24.13 23.05
N GLU A 85 39.38 -25.34 22.73
CA GLU A 85 40.80 -25.60 22.43
C GLU A 85 41.28 -24.89 21.16
N MET A 86 40.43 -24.78 20.13
CA MET A 86 40.75 -24.04 18.91
C MET A 86 40.85 -22.53 19.17
N TYR A 87 39.99 -21.95 20.01
CA TYR A 87 40.06 -20.53 20.36
C TYR A 87 41.33 -20.14 21.12
N GLN A 88 42.00 -21.09 21.78
CA GLN A 88 43.28 -20.84 22.45
C GLN A 88 44.47 -20.75 21.48
N LYS A 89 44.31 -21.20 20.23
CA LYS A 89 45.39 -21.26 19.24
C LYS A 89 45.09 -20.32 18.08
N LEU A 90 46.11 -19.63 17.58
CA LEU A 90 45.99 -18.88 16.33
C LEU A 90 46.16 -19.84 15.14
N PRO A 91 45.14 -19.99 14.27
CA PRO A 91 45.17 -20.94 13.16
C PRO A 91 46.09 -20.49 12.01
N TYR A 92 46.41 -19.19 11.94
CA TYR A 92 47.33 -18.64 10.95
C TYR A 92 48.27 -17.63 11.60
N THR A 93 49.57 -17.85 11.42
CA THR A 93 50.62 -16.91 11.84
C THR A 93 51.26 -16.30 10.60
N VAL A 94 51.18 -14.99 10.52
CA VAL A 94 51.69 -14.23 9.38
C VAL A 94 53.23 -14.22 9.38
N MET A 95 53.84 -14.24 8.20
CA MET A 95 55.29 -14.07 8.10
C MET A 95 55.69 -12.62 8.42
N LYS A 96 56.86 -12.40 9.06
CA LYS A 96 57.34 -11.05 9.44
C LYS A 96 57.44 -10.07 8.27
N ASN A 97 57.61 -10.59 7.06
CA ASN A 97 57.75 -9.79 5.84
C ASN A 97 56.43 -9.66 5.05
N ASP A 98 55.32 -10.16 5.55
CA ASP A 98 54.04 -10.11 4.84
C ASP A 98 53.51 -8.68 4.79
N SER A 99 53.10 -8.25 3.60
CA SER A 99 52.58 -6.91 3.32
C SER A 99 51.05 -6.83 3.35
N LEU A 100 50.37 -7.97 3.53
CA LEU A 100 48.91 -8.05 3.47
C LEU A 100 48.24 -7.25 4.59
N GLY A 101 48.73 -7.34 5.83
CA GLY A 101 48.14 -6.63 6.97
C GLY A 101 48.17 -5.10 6.81
N THR A 102 49.29 -4.56 6.31
CA THR A 102 49.42 -3.13 6.00
C THR A 102 48.54 -2.72 4.83
N ALA A 103 48.43 -3.55 3.79
CA ALA A 103 47.57 -3.30 2.64
C ALA A 103 46.09 -3.30 3.05
N THR A 104 45.66 -4.26 3.87
CA THR A 104 44.28 -4.34 4.38
C THR A 104 43.95 -3.16 5.27
N ALA A 105 44.84 -2.78 6.19
CA ALA A 105 44.64 -1.61 7.04
C ALA A 105 44.52 -0.32 6.21
N ALA A 106 45.37 -0.15 5.20
CA ALA A 106 45.32 0.99 4.29
C ALA A 106 44.02 1.02 3.48
N TYR A 107 43.59 -0.14 2.96
CA TYR A 107 42.33 -0.26 2.21
C TYR A 107 41.11 0.06 3.08
N ILE A 108 41.02 -0.52 4.28
CA ILE A 108 39.91 -0.27 5.22
C ILE A 108 39.88 1.21 5.62
N THR A 109 41.03 1.80 5.92
CA THR A 109 41.14 3.22 6.28
C THR A 109 40.73 4.10 5.11
N GLY A 110 41.21 3.81 3.89
CA GLY A 110 40.83 4.54 2.68
C GLY A 110 39.33 4.48 2.43
N LYS A 111 38.72 3.29 2.56
CA LYS A 111 37.27 3.11 2.44
C LYS A 111 36.50 3.91 3.51
N ALA A 112 36.96 3.88 4.76
CA ALA A 112 36.35 4.63 5.85
C ALA A 112 36.41 6.15 5.61
N VAL A 113 37.53 6.65 5.07
CA VAL A 113 37.66 8.07 4.70
C VAL A 113 36.67 8.44 3.60
N VAL A 114 36.55 7.62 2.54
CA VAL A 114 35.57 7.86 1.47
C VAL A 114 34.14 7.90 2.02
N GLN A 115 33.76 6.93 2.83
CA GLN A 115 32.44 6.89 3.47
C GLN A 115 32.21 8.11 4.38
N GLN A 116 33.22 8.52 5.14
CA GLN A 116 33.14 9.71 5.99
C GLN A 116 32.96 10.98 5.15
N THR A 117 33.67 11.10 4.02
CA THR A 117 33.53 12.26 3.13
C THR A 117 32.13 12.34 2.53
N GLU A 118 31.59 11.22 2.05
CA GLU A 118 30.23 11.14 1.52
C GLU A 118 29.19 11.52 2.58
N ALA A 119 29.27 10.93 3.77
CA ALA A 119 28.37 11.23 4.89
C ALA A 119 28.45 12.72 5.30
N THR A 120 29.65 13.31 5.27
CA THR A 120 29.83 14.72 5.62
C THR A 120 29.22 15.64 4.56
N GLU A 121 29.33 15.29 3.28
CA GLU A 121 28.69 16.04 2.19
C GLU A 121 27.16 15.95 2.26
N GLU A 122 26.62 14.77 2.56
CA GLU A 122 25.19 14.56 2.73
C GLU A 122 24.64 15.37 3.92
N LEU A 123 25.30 15.31 5.08
CA LEU A 123 24.95 16.13 6.24
C LEU A 123 25.02 17.62 5.94
N LYS A 124 25.99 18.06 5.14
CA LYS A 124 26.11 19.47 4.75
C LYS A 124 24.94 19.89 3.86
N LYS A 125 24.52 19.06 2.91
CA LYS A 125 23.35 19.32 2.06
C LYS A 125 22.07 19.39 2.90
N GLY A 126 21.83 18.40 3.75
CA GLY A 126 20.67 18.38 4.64
C GLY A 126 20.64 19.58 5.59
N ASN A 127 21.78 20.04 6.09
CA ASN A 127 21.84 21.24 6.93
C ASN A 127 21.49 22.52 6.16
N VAL A 128 21.88 22.64 4.88
CA VAL A 128 21.51 23.80 4.05
C VAL A 128 20.00 23.83 3.81
N GLU A 129 19.39 22.69 3.49
CA GLU A 129 17.95 22.57 3.29
C GLU A 129 17.18 22.92 4.58
N LEU A 130 17.62 22.36 5.71
CA LEU A 130 17.00 22.63 7.01
C LEU A 130 17.15 24.11 7.42
N GLN A 131 18.28 24.76 7.11
CA GLN A 131 18.46 26.19 7.34
C GLN A 131 17.50 27.04 6.48
N GLN A 132 17.27 26.64 5.23
CA GLN A 132 16.30 27.33 4.37
C GLN A 132 14.88 27.20 4.93
N GLU A 133 14.48 25.98 5.32
CA GLU A 133 13.18 25.72 5.94
C GLU A 133 13.00 26.54 7.23
N LEU A 134 14.01 26.55 8.10
CA LEU A 134 13.99 27.31 9.34
C LEU A 134 13.85 28.81 9.09
N ASN A 135 14.50 29.35 8.05
CA ASN A 135 14.33 30.75 7.66
C ASN A 135 12.90 31.04 7.19
N VAL A 136 12.29 30.15 6.41
CA VAL A 136 10.88 30.28 5.99
C VAL A 136 9.94 30.26 7.21
N LEU A 137 10.14 29.32 8.14
CA LEU A 137 9.33 29.27 9.37
C LEU A 137 9.50 30.52 10.24
N LYS A 138 10.71 31.09 10.30
CA LYS A 138 10.94 32.36 11.01
C LYS A 138 10.18 33.50 10.37
N THR A 139 10.17 33.59 9.04
CA THR A 139 9.42 34.64 8.34
C THR A 139 7.92 34.48 8.53
N THR A 140 7.37 33.26 8.40
CA THR A 140 5.93 33.03 8.61
C THR A 140 5.52 33.31 10.05
N LEU A 141 6.33 32.94 11.03
CA LEU A 141 6.07 33.25 12.44
C LEU A 141 6.08 34.77 12.70
N ALA A 142 6.97 35.52 12.05
CA ALA A 142 6.94 36.97 12.11
C ALA A 142 5.64 37.52 11.52
N ASP A 143 5.21 37.02 10.36
CA ASP A 143 3.96 37.42 9.72
C ASP A 143 2.75 37.13 10.63
N TYR A 144 2.64 35.94 11.21
CA TYR A 144 1.58 35.60 12.17
C TYR A 144 1.58 36.51 13.39
N LYS A 145 2.75 36.87 13.93
CA LYS A 145 2.84 37.83 15.03
C LYS A 145 2.32 39.21 14.62
N THR A 146 2.67 39.69 13.42
CA THR A 146 2.14 40.97 12.93
C THR A 146 0.63 40.90 12.70
N MET A 147 0.12 39.81 12.14
CA MET A 147 -1.31 39.61 11.90
C MET A 147 -2.08 39.56 13.22
N SER A 148 -1.56 38.84 14.21
CA SER A 148 -2.15 38.80 15.56
C SER A 148 -2.21 40.18 16.20
N MET A 149 -1.13 40.96 16.12
CA MET A 149 -1.10 42.33 16.64
C MET A 149 -2.11 43.24 15.91
N LEU A 150 -2.24 43.10 14.59
CA LEU A 150 -3.24 43.83 13.81
C LEU A 150 -4.68 43.42 14.16
N LEU A 151 -4.92 42.13 14.41
CA LEU A 151 -6.20 41.62 14.87
C LEU A 151 -6.54 42.17 16.26
N GLU A 152 -5.62 42.11 17.21
CA GLU A 152 -5.80 42.69 18.55
C GLU A 152 -6.13 44.18 18.47
N LYS A 153 -5.38 44.95 17.67
CA LYS A 153 -5.65 46.37 17.43
C LYS A 153 -7.03 46.61 16.81
N ARG A 154 -7.45 45.77 15.87
CA ARG A 154 -8.77 45.86 15.22
C ARG A 154 -9.90 45.49 16.18
N ILE A 155 -9.71 44.48 17.03
CA ILE A 155 -10.68 44.07 18.05
C ILE A 155 -10.86 45.20 19.07
N ALA A 156 -9.75 45.78 19.55
CA ALA A 156 -9.79 46.93 20.46
C ALA A 156 -10.45 48.16 19.83
N GLY A 157 -10.22 48.41 18.53
CA GLY A 157 -10.81 49.54 17.80
C GLY A 157 -12.31 49.38 17.49
N HIS A 158 -12.81 48.15 17.34
CA HIS A 158 -14.18 47.89 16.89
C HIS A 158 -14.88 46.73 17.64
N PRO A 159 -15.04 46.81 18.98
CA PRO A 159 -15.60 45.71 19.77
C PRO A 159 -17.04 45.34 19.39
N GLY A 160 -17.87 46.32 19.00
CA GLY A 160 -19.26 46.07 18.60
C GLY A 160 -19.39 45.24 17.31
N ARG A 161 -18.47 45.43 16.35
CA ARG A 161 -18.47 44.69 15.08
C ARG A 161 -17.97 43.25 15.27
N VAL A 162 -17.05 43.03 16.20
CA VAL A 162 -16.57 41.68 16.57
C VAL A 162 -17.69 40.88 17.23
N LYS A 163 -18.41 41.45 18.21
CA LYS A 163 -19.57 40.80 18.84
C LYS A 163 -20.66 40.41 17.83
N ALA A 164 -20.96 41.28 16.88
CA ALA A 164 -21.92 40.97 15.82
C ALA A 164 -21.45 39.84 14.90
N MET A 165 -20.14 39.67 14.72
CA MET A 165 -19.56 38.61 13.90
C MET A 165 -19.48 37.28 14.66
N GLU A 166 -19.16 37.30 15.96
CA GLU A 166 -19.26 36.13 16.85
C GLU A 166 -20.69 35.60 16.91
N GLN A 167 -21.68 36.49 17.01
CA GLN A 167 -23.09 36.09 17.01
C GLN A 167 -23.50 35.45 15.67
N LYS A 168 -22.96 35.93 14.54
CA LYS A 168 -23.18 35.30 13.22
C LYS A 168 -22.48 33.93 13.11
N LEU A 169 -21.28 33.79 13.67
CA LEU A 169 -20.55 32.52 13.68
C LEU A 169 -21.30 31.46 14.51
N HIS A 170 -21.79 31.85 15.68
CA HIS A 170 -22.56 30.96 16.56
C HIS A 170 -23.87 30.51 15.89
N ASN A 171 -24.56 31.44 15.22
CA ASN A 171 -25.77 31.09 14.46
C ASN A 171 -25.47 30.17 13.26
N ALA A 172 -24.28 30.26 12.65
CA ALA A 172 -23.89 29.37 11.55
C ALA A 172 -23.60 27.94 12.03
N GLN A 173 -22.95 27.79 13.19
CA GLN A 173 -22.69 26.46 13.78
C GLN A 173 -23.98 25.70 14.08
N HIS A 174 -25.03 26.38 14.55
CA HIS A 174 -26.33 25.76 14.82
C HIS A 174 -27.02 25.24 13.55
N VAL A 175 -26.77 25.86 12.39
CA VAL A 175 -27.37 25.43 11.11
C VAL A 175 -26.69 24.16 10.59
N ASP A 176 -25.39 24.01 10.79
CA ASP A 176 -24.64 22.81 10.39
C ASP A 176 -25.06 21.58 11.22
N ASP A 177 -25.33 21.76 12.51
CA ASP A 177 -25.80 20.69 13.41
C ASP A 177 -27.22 20.21 13.02
N GLU A 178 -28.16 21.13 12.74
CA GLU A 178 -29.51 20.78 12.27
C GLU A 178 -29.52 20.06 10.92
N LEU A 179 -28.58 20.41 10.03
CA LEU A 179 -28.45 19.75 8.73
C LEU A 179 -27.96 18.31 8.90
N SER A 180 -27.00 18.09 9.80
CA SER A 180 -26.48 16.76 10.12
C SER A 180 -27.59 15.84 10.63
N GLU A 181 -28.39 16.29 11.60
CA GLU A 181 -29.50 15.49 12.16
C GLU A 181 -30.55 15.12 11.10
N LYS A 182 -30.92 16.06 10.23
CA LYS A 182 -31.88 15.78 9.14
C LYS A 182 -31.34 14.77 8.13
N THR A 183 -30.04 14.80 7.82
CA THR A 183 -29.44 13.81 6.91
C THR A 183 -29.41 12.41 7.51
N GLU A 184 -29.22 12.27 8.83
CA GLU A 184 -29.32 10.97 9.51
C GLU A 184 -30.74 10.42 9.46
N HIS A 185 -31.76 11.24 9.72
CA HIS A 185 -33.16 10.82 9.64
C HIS A 185 -33.55 10.34 8.23
N VAL A 186 -33.10 11.02 7.18
CA VAL A 186 -33.32 10.59 5.79
C VAL A 186 -32.63 9.26 5.51
N ARG A 187 -31.41 9.06 6.04
CA ARG A 187 -30.66 7.81 5.88
C ARG A 187 -31.37 6.63 6.55
N GLU A 188 -31.88 6.82 7.76
CA GLU A 188 -32.65 5.80 8.48
C GLU A 188 -33.97 5.47 7.78
N ALA A 189 -34.70 6.49 7.32
CA ALA A 189 -35.92 6.31 6.54
C ALA A 189 -35.65 5.49 5.26
N THR A 190 -34.59 5.84 4.52
CA THR A 190 -34.19 5.12 3.30
C THR A 190 -33.80 3.67 3.59
N ALA A 191 -33.09 3.41 4.69
CA ALA A 191 -32.75 2.05 5.11
C ALA A 191 -33.99 1.22 5.47
N SER A 192 -34.99 1.83 6.10
CA SER A 192 -36.25 1.17 6.44
C SER A 192 -37.05 0.78 5.20
N ILE A 193 -37.12 1.67 4.20
CA ILE A 193 -37.79 1.43 2.91
C ILE A 193 -37.11 0.28 2.17
N LYS A 194 -35.78 0.29 2.07
CA LYS A 194 -35.02 -0.77 1.43
C LYS A 194 -35.28 -2.14 2.07
N LYS A 195 -35.38 -2.21 3.39
CA LYS A 195 -35.70 -3.47 4.11
C LYS A 195 -37.09 -4.00 3.78
N VAL A 196 -38.06 -3.13 3.54
CA VAL A 196 -39.42 -3.52 3.12
C VAL A 196 -39.41 -3.99 1.66
N GLU A 197 -38.69 -3.28 0.80
CA GLU A 197 -38.50 -3.66 -0.61
C GLU A 197 -37.84 -5.05 -0.73
N ASP A 198 -36.76 -5.30 0.00
CA ASP A 198 -36.07 -6.60 0.01
C ASP A 198 -37.01 -7.74 0.45
N LYS A 199 -37.84 -7.51 1.47
CA LYS A 199 -38.85 -8.47 1.92
C LYS A 199 -39.91 -8.72 0.84
N LEU A 200 -40.40 -7.67 0.19
CA LEU A 200 -41.40 -7.79 -0.88
C LEU A 200 -40.84 -8.59 -2.06
N GLN A 201 -39.58 -8.34 -2.44
CA GLN A 201 -38.89 -9.09 -3.49
C GLN A 201 -38.72 -10.57 -3.12
N GLN A 202 -38.36 -10.88 -1.86
CA GLN A 202 -38.29 -12.25 -1.37
C GLN A 202 -39.64 -12.96 -1.40
N HIS A 203 -40.72 -12.27 -0.99
CA HIS A 203 -42.07 -12.80 -1.04
C HIS A 203 -42.53 -13.07 -2.48
N MET A 204 -42.28 -12.13 -3.39
CA MET A 204 -42.57 -12.27 -4.82
C MET A 204 -41.84 -13.50 -5.40
N ALA A 205 -40.54 -13.62 -5.16
CA ALA A 205 -39.77 -14.78 -5.60
C ALA A 205 -40.38 -16.09 -5.10
N ARG A 206 -40.69 -16.18 -3.80
CA ARG A 206 -41.28 -17.37 -3.19
C ARG A 206 -42.66 -17.72 -3.78
N VAL A 207 -43.51 -16.74 -4.04
CA VAL A 207 -44.84 -16.95 -4.63
C VAL A 207 -44.73 -17.40 -6.08
N VAL A 208 -43.90 -16.73 -6.88
CA VAL A 208 -43.68 -17.10 -8.29
C VAL A 208 -43.10 -18.50 -8.41
N THR A 209 -42.11 -18.87 -7.58
CA THR A 209 -41.55 -20.22 -7.55
C THR A 209 -42.59 -21.27 -7.18
N LYS A 210 -43.42 -21.02 -6.15
CA LYS A 210 -44.50 -21.94 -5.76
C LYS A 210 -45.54 -22.11 -6.87
N LEU A 211 -45.88 -21.02 -7.55
CA LEU A 211 -46.85 -21.03 -8.65
C LEU A 211 -46.35 -21.88 -9.81
N HIS A 212 -45.10 -21.71 -10.24
CA HIS A 212 -44.53 -22.55 -11.30
C HIS A 212 -44.39 -24.01 -10.84
N ALA A 213 -43.99 -24.26 -9.58
CA ALA A 213 -43.91 -25.62 -9.05
C ALA A 213 -45.27 -26.34 -8.99
N MET A 214 -46.37 -25.62 -8.74
CA MET A 214 -47.73 -26.19 -8.76
C MET A 214 -48.21 -26.47 -10.19
N LEU A 215 -47.93 -25.56 -11.13
CA LEU A 215 -48.34 -25.70 -12.54
C LEU A 215 -47.55 -26.81 -13.27
N ASP A 216 -46.27 -26.98 -12.96
CA ASP A 216 -45.44 -28.06 -13.50
C ASP A 216 -45.82 -29.43 -12.89
N TRP A 217 -46.49 -29.48 -11.74
CA TRP A 217 -47.03 -30.74 -11.19
C TRP A 217 -48.27 -31.20 -11.97
N GLU A 218 -49.11 -30.28 -12.44
CA GLU A 218 -50.30 -30.60 -13.25
C GLU A 218 -49.95 -30.95 -14.71
N ASN A 219 -48.90 -30.36 -15.27
CA ASN A 219 -48.40 -30.67 -16.61
C ASN A 219 -47.26 -31.69 -16.51
N THR A 220 -47.57 -32.99 -16.67
CA THR A 220 -46.62 -34.13 -16.63
C THR A 220 -45.56 -34.13 -17.75
N GLY A 221 -44.80 -33.05 -17.90
CA GLY A 221 -43.63 -32.96 -18.77
C GLY A 221 -42.41 -32.60 -17.93
N MET A 222 -41.34 -33.39 -18.00
CA MET A 222 -40.06 -33.06 -17.36
C MET A 222 -39.53 -31.74 -17.94
N VAL A 223 -39.75 -30.65 -17.21
CA VAL A 223 -39.14 -29.35 -17.48
C VAL A 223 -37.73 -29.38 -16.90
N ASP A 224 -36.72 -29.08 -17.72
CA ASP A 224 -35.31 -29.00 -17.31
C ASP A 224 -35.11 -27.88 -16.27
N GLU A 225 -34.21 -28.09 -15.29
CA GLU A 225 -34.01 -27.17 -14.14
C GLU A 225 -33.65 -25.75 -14.61
N ASP A 226 -32.89 -25.66 -15.70
CA ASP A 226 -32.48 -24.39 -16.29
C ASP A 226 -33.65 -23.65 -16.95
N THR A 227 -34.56 -24.39 -17.59
CA THR A 227 -35.79 -23.79 -18.14
C THR A 227 -36.74 -23.33 -17.03
N PHE A 228 -36.81 -24.05 -15.90
CA PHE A 228 -37.60 -23.64 -14.73
C PHE A 228 -37.09 -22.32 -14.11
N LYS A 229 -35.76 -22.21 -13.90
CA LYS A 229 -35.13 -20.97 -13.41
C LYS A 229 -35.35 -19.81 -14.39
N MET A 230 -35.29 -20.07 -15.69
CA MET A 230 -35.56 -19.07 -16.72
C MET A 230 -36.99 -18.55 -16.63
N LYS A 231 -38.01 -19.42 -16.53
CA LYS A 231 -39.42 -19.03 -16.40
C LYS A 231 -39.69 -18.16 -15.15
N ILE A 232 -39.11 -18.53 -14.01
CA ILE A 232 -39.24 -17.76 -12.76
C ILE A 232 -38.64 -16.35 -12.94
N LYS A 233 -37.43 -16.26 -13.50
CA LYS A 233 -36.75 -14.97 -13.70
C LYS A 233 -37.56 -14.04 -14.60
N HIS A 234 -38.08 -14.57 -15.69
CA HIS A 234 -38.92 -13.86 -16.65
C HIS A 234 -40.22 -13.35 -16.00
N SER A 235 -40.91 -14.19 -15.23
CA SER A 235 -42.11 -13.81 -14.48
C SER A 235 -41.83 -12.74 -13.40
N MET A 236 -40.70 -12.85 -12.69
CA MET A 236 -40.28 -11.83 -11.72
C MET A 236 -39.97 -10.50 -12.40
N GLN A 237 -39.33 -10.51 -13.57
CA GLN A 237 -39.04 -9.31 -14.35
C GLN A 237 -40.33 -8.63 -14.83
N LEU A 238 -41.32 -9.40 -15.31
CA LEU A 238 -42.62 -8.85 -15.68
C LEU A 238 -43.32 -8.18 -14.50
N LEU A 239 -43.34 -8.81 -13.33
CA LEU A 239 -43.92 -8.22 -12.11
C LEU A 239 -43.18 -6.95 -11.67
N GLN A 240 -41.84 -6.93 -11.73
CA GLN A 240 -41.05 -5.74 -11.44
C GLN A 240 -41.33 -4.61 -12.44
N GLN A 241 -41.51 -4.93 -13.72
CA GLN A 241 -41.89 -3.96 -14.74
C GLN A 241 -43.29 -3.40 -14.48
N LEU A 242 -44.26 -4.22 -14.09
CA LEU A 242 -45.60 -3.77 -13.74
C LEU A 242 -45.60 -2.85 -12.51
N VAL A 243 -44.86 -3.20 -11.45
CA VAL A 243 -44.75 -2.38 -10.23
C VAL A 243 -44.00 -1.07 -10.50
N SER A 244 -42.90 -1.09 -11.25
CA SER A 244 -42.16 0.13 -11.59
C SER A 244 -42.98 1.08 -12.49
N ARG A 245 -43.79 0.53 -13.39
CA ARG A 245 -44.74 1.32 -14.20
C ARG A 245 -45.84 1.95 -13.36
N LEU A 246 -46.35 1.25 -12.34
CA LEU A 246 -47.32 1.83 -11.41
C LEU A 246 -46.79 3.10 -10.71
N VAL A 247 -45.50 3.13 -10.37
CA VAL A 247 -44.87 4.29 -9.69
C VAL A 247 -44.55 5.44 -10.66
N GLN A 248 -44.14 5.13 -11.89
CA GLN A 248 -43.66 6.13 -12.84
C GLN A 248 -44.74 6.69 -13.76
N ASP A 249 -45.69 5.86 -14.22
CA ASP A 249 -46.71 6.21 -15.19
C ASP A 249 -47.87 5.18 -15.15
N PRO A 250 -48.92 5.43 -14.33
CA PRO A 250 -49.96 4.45 -14.03
C PRO A 250 -50.89 4.13 -15.21
N GLU A 251 -50.86 4.92 -16.29
CA GLU A 251 -51.74 4.73 -17.44
C GLU A 251 -51.14 3.83 -18.53
N LYS A 252 -49.84 3.52 -18.44
CA LYS A 252 -49.07 2.86 -19.50
C LYS A 252 -49.25 1.34 -19.53
N TRP A 253 -49.53 0.81 -20.72
CA TRP A 253 -49.66 -0.63 -21.00
C TRP A 253 -48.28 -1.31 -21.14
N VAL A 254 -48.16 -2.53 -20.62
CA VAL A 254 -46.97 -3.39 -20.76
C VAL A 254 -47.26 -4.49 -21.78
N PRO A 255 -46.54 -4.58 -22.91
CA PRO A 255 -46.74 -5.63 -23.90
C PRO A 255 -46.23 -6.97 -23.35
N VAL A 256 -47.00 -8.04 -23.59
CA VAL A 256 -46.65 -9.42 -23.26
C VAL A 256 -46.83 -10.26 -24.51
N SER A 257 -45.79 -10.97 -24.92
CA SER A 257 -45.85 -11.84 -26.11
C SER A 257 -46.71 -13.07 -25.82
N SER A 258 -47.63 -13.40 -26.73
CA SER A 258 -48.42 -14.65 -26.65
C SER A 258 -47.51 -15.88 -26.79
N GLY A 259 -47.72 -16.90 -25.97
CA GLY A 259 -46.88 -18.10 -25.87
C GLY A 259 -45.65 -17.95 -24.98
N SER A 260 -45.50 -16.82 -24.30
CA SER A 260 -44.40 -16.58 -23.35
C SER A 260 -44.66 -17.27 -22.00
N PRO A 261 -43.62 -17.71 -21.27
CA PRO A 261 -43.81 -18.38 -19.98
C PRO A 261 -44.51 -17.51 -18.93
N GLU A 262 -44.45 -16.19 -19.06
CA GLU A 262 -45.10 -15.23 -18.18
C GLU A 262 -46.62 -15.15 -18.42
N GLU A 263 -47.12 -15.62 -19.57
CA GLU A 263 -48.54 -15.60 -19.91
C GLU A 263 -49.40 -16.33 -18.85
N GLN A 264 -48.88 -17.41 -18.26
CA GLN A 264 -49.58 -18.16 -17.22
C GLN A 264 -49.77 -17.33 -15.94
N VAL A 265 -48.76 -16.53 -15.57
CA VAL A 265 -48.85 -15.59 -14.45
C VAL A 265 -49.88 -14.51 -14.77
N VAL A 266 -49.88 -14.01 -16.01
CA VAL A 266 -50.84 -13.02 -16.50
C VAL A 266 -52.28 -13.56 -16.46
N GLN A 267 -52.51 -14.78 -16.92
CA GLN A 267 -53.83 -15.43 -16.87
C GLN A 267 -54.31 -15.60 -15.42
N LEU A 268 -53.43 -15.97 -14.49
CA LEU A 268 -53.77 -16.05 -13.07
C LEU A 268 -54.04 -14.68 -12.44
N MET A 269 -53.26 -13.65 -12.78
CA MET A 269 -53.50 -12.28 -12.34
C MET A 269 -54.83 -11.75 -12.89
N HIS A 270 -55.16 -12.08 -14.14
CA HIS A 270 -56.44 -11.72 -14.76
C HIS A 270 -57.61 -12.42 -14.09
N ARG A 271 -57.50 -13.73 -13.83
CA ARG A 271 -58.52 -14.53 -13.11
C ARG A 271 -58.81 -13.97 -11.72
N ASN A 272 -57.78 -13.46 -11.04
CA ASN A 272 -57.90 -12.82 -9.74
C ASN A 272 -58.21 -11.31 -9.81
N ASN A 273 -58.59 -10.80 -10.99
CA ASN A 273 -58.96 -9.40 -11.23
C ASN A 273 -57.86 -8.36 -10.92
N LEU A 274 -56.59 -8.76 -10.87
CA LEU A 274 -55.43 -7.91 -10.53
C LEU A 274 -54.95 -7.03 -11.68
N ILE A 275 -55.28 -7.40 -12.92
CA ILE A 275 -54.84 -6.71 -14.13
C ILE A 275 -56.00 -6.45 -15.09
N GLU A 276 -55.80 -5.45 -15.93
CA GLU A 276 -56.59 -5.15 -17.11
C GLU A 276 -55.83 -5.60 -18.35
N ILE A 277 -56.55 -6.16 -19.31
CA ILE A 277 -55.99 -6.62 -20.59
C ILE A 277 -56.56 -5.73 -21.68
N ASN A 278 -55.67 -5.15 -22.50
CA ASN A 278 -56.06 -4.48 -23.72
C ASN A 278 -56.01 -5.48 -24.89
N SER A 279 -57.16 -5.75 -25.51
CA SER A 279 -57.31 -6.72 -26.59
C SER A 279 -57.43 -6.09 -27.98
N THR A 280 -57.20 -4.79 -28.14
CA THR A 280 -57.36 -4.08 -29.43
C THR A 280 -56.08 -4.03 -30.28
N GLY A 281 -55.18 -5.01 -30.14
CA GLY A 281 -53.88 -5.05 -30.82
C GLY A 281 -52.93 -6.08 -30.21
N GLU A 282 -51.69 -5.67 -29.90
CA GLU A 282 -50.73 -6.50 -29.17
C GLU A 282 -51.21 -6.79 -27.75
N PHE A 283 -51.07 -8.05 -27.30
CA PHE A 283 -51.49 -8.47 -25.96
C PHE A 283 -50.74 -7.66 -24.92
N SER A 284 -51.44 -6.74 -24.27
CA SER A 284 -50.83 -5.78 -23.36
C SER A 284 -51.64 -5.66 -22.08
N ILE A 285 -50.94 -5.54 -20.97
CA ILE A 285 -51.49 -5.66 -19.64
C ILE A 285 -51.13 -4.45 -18.79
N ARG A 286 -52.00 -4.16 -17.82
CA ARG A 286 -51.79 -3.10 -16.84
C ARG A 286 -52.31 -3.57 -15.48
N LEU A 287 -51.65 -3.17 -14.39
CA LEU A 287 -52.20 -3.40 -13.05
C LEU A 287 -53.48 -2.58 -12.89
N ARG A 288 -54.53 -3.19 -12.34
CA ARG A 288 -55.76 -2.47 -12.04
C ARG A 288 -55.46 -1.42 -10.97
N ASN A 289 -55.96 -0.20 -11.17
CA ASN A 289 -55.85 0.84 -10.15
C ASN A 289 -56.83 0.53 -9.02
N TYR A 290 -56.31 -0.03 -7.93
CA TYR A 290 -57.05 -0.19 -6.68
C TYR A 290 -56.95 1.10 -5.87
N GLY A 291 -57.60 2.16 -6.37
CA GLY A 291 -57.78 3.45 -5.70
C GLY A 291 -56.76 3.77 -4.61
N ALA A 292 -55.54 4.17 -5.00
CA ALA A 292 -54.71 4.96 -4.11
C ALA A 292 -55.14 6.43 -4.26
N GLU A 293 -56.31 6.79 -3.72
CA GLU A 293 -56.56 8.18 -3.35
C GLU A 293 -55.65 8.48 -2.15
N PHE A 294 -54.47 9.00 -2.44
CA PHE A 294 -53.65 9.78 -1.52
C PHE A 294 -53.59 11.21 -2.05
#